data_AF-A0A1A8PPH5-F1
#
_entry.id   AF-A0A1A8PPH5-F1
#
_cell.length_a   1.000
_cell.length_b   1.000
_cell.length_c   1.000
_cell.angle_alpha   90.00
_cell.angle_beta   90.00
_cell.angle_gamma   90.00
#
_symmetry.space_group_name_H-M   'P 1'
#
loop_
_entity.id
_entity.type
_entity.pdbx_description
1 polymer ?
#
loop_
_entity_poly.entity_id
_entity_poly.type
_entity_poly.pdbx_seq_one_letter_code
_entity_poly.pdbx_strand_id
1 'polypeptide(L)'
;VECKEDPLNWQKLVSRGVLASLTPNEIKRQEVINELFYTERAHLHMLRVLDCVFCQRLNRDGILPPEDIKQIFINLEEIIQLHVSITEQMTAIRKRSETSVIGQIGDDLLAWFSGEEEEKIKTEVGTFCSNQPSAL
;
A
#
# COMPACT_ATOMS: atom_id res chain seq x y z
N VAL A 1 -10.41 -6.18 24.48
CA VAL A 1 -10.20 -4.75 24.19
C VAL A 1 -8.78 -4.62 23.70
N GLU A 2 -8.54 -4.81 22.40
CA GLU A 2 -7.23 -4.53 21.83
C GLU A 2 -7.07 -3.01 21.80
N CYS A 3 -6.07 -2.50 22.53
CA CYS A 3 -5.67 -1.11 22.43
C CYS A 3 -5.39 -0.82 20.95
N LYS A 4 -6.22 0.04 20.34
CA LYS A 4 -5.87 0.75 19.12
C LYS A 4 -4.70 1.66 19.45
N GLU A 5 -3.50 1.11 19.57
CA GLU A 5 -2.28 1.91 19.54
C GLU A 5 -2.25 2.59 18.19
N ASP A 6 -2.30 3.92 18.19
CA ASP A 6 -2.29 4.72 16.97
C ASP A 6 -1.01 4.43 16.16
N PRO A 7 -1.08 3.63 15.08
CA PRO A 7 0.12 3.12 14.39
C PRO A 7 0.85 4.21 13.59
N LEU A 8 0.26 5.41 13.54
CA LEU A 8 0.76 6.58 12.85
C LEU A 8 1.88 7.30 13.60
N ASN A 9 2.05 7.04 14.90
CA ASN A 9 3.06 7.74 15.69
C ASN A 9 4.46 7.13 15.50
N TRP A 10 5.14 7.54 14.43
CA TRP A 10 6.53 7.13 14.12
C TRP A 10 7.49 7.37 15.29
N GLN A 11 7.28 8.42 16.08
CA GLN A 11 8.15 8.74 17.22
C GLN A 11 8.18 7.62 18.27
N LYS A 12 7.14 6.78 18.37
CA LYS A 12 7.14 5.60 19.25
C LYS A 12 8.02 4.45 18.73
N LEU A 13 8.38 4.46 17.45
CA LEU A 13 9.18 3.41 16.80
C LEU A 13 10.69 3.65 16.90
N VAL A 14 11.09 4.81 17.44
CA VAL A 14 12.49 5.21 17.59
C VAL A 14 12.84 5.53 19.03
N SER A 15 14.12 5.39 19.39
CA SER A 15 14.58 5.70 20.74
C SER A 15 14.51 7.21 21.01
N ARG A 16 14.37 7.59 22.29
CA ARG A 16 14.42 9.00 22.71
C ARG A 16 15.73 9.70 22.30
N GLY A 17 16.84 8.95 22.27
CA GLY A 17 18.13 9.48 21.82
C GLY A 17 18.14 9.84 20.33
N VAL A 18 17.52 9.00 19.49
CA VAL A 18 17.33 9.31 18.06
C VAL A 18 16.44 10.53 17.90
N LEU A 19 15.29 10.59 18.56
CA LEU A 19 14.39 11.75 18.48
C LEU A 19 15.07 13.07 18.88
N ALA A 20 15.86 13.06 19.95
CA ALA A 20 16.59 14.24 20.41
C ALA A 20 17.66 14.73 19.43
N SER A 21 18.14 13.86 18.54
CA SER A 21 19.14 14.19 17.52
C SER A 21 18.55 14.79 16.23
N LEU A 22 17.22 14.76 16.06
CA LEU A 22 16.55 15.18 14.84
C LEU A 22 15.94 16.58 14.99
N THR A 23 15.91 17.32 13.89
CA THR A 23 15.19 18.59 13.83
C THR A 23 13.68 18.37 13.76
N PRO A 24 12.84 19.34 14.14
CA PRO A 24 11.39 19.24 13.99
C PRO A 24 10.94 18.93 12.56
N ASN A 25 11.61 19.52 11.55
CA ASN A 25 11.32 19.25 10.14
C ASN A 25 11.64 17.80 9.75
N GLU A 26 12.74 17.25 10.27
CA GLU A 26 13.12 15.86 9.99
C GLU A 26 12.18 14.87 10.66
N ILE A 27 11.74 15.15 11.90
CA ILE A 27 10.70 14.36 12.57
C ILE A 27 9.42 14.33 11.71
N LYS A 28 8.99 15.50 11.21
CA LYS A 28 7.79 15.57 10.37
C LYS A 28 7.97 14.80 9.05
N ARG A 29 9.16 14.85 8.44
CA ARG A 29 9.47 14.07 7.24
C ARG A 29 9.33 12.57 7.49
N GLN A 30 9.87 12.09 8.61
CA GLN A 30 9.76 10.67 8.99
C GLN A 30 8.32 10.24 9.28
N GLU A 31 7.52 11.11 9.90
CA GLU A 31 6.10 10.85 10.12
C GLU A 31 5.34 10.68 8.80
N VAL A 32 5.55 11.57 7.83
CA VAL A 32 4.90 11.49 6.51
C VAL A 32 5.32 10.24 5.73
N ILE A 33 6.61 9.88 5.78
CA ILE A 33 7.09 8.63 5.15
C ILE A 33 6.49 7.40 5.85
N ASN A 34 6.41 7.41 7.18
CA ASN A 34 5.80 6.32 7.92
C ASN A 34 4.31 6.18 7.61
N GLU A 35 3.60 7.31 7.49
CA GLU A 35 2.20 7.36 7.10
C GLU A 35 2.00 6.74 5.72
N LEU A 36 2.78 7.15 4.71
CA LEU A 36 2.75 6.54 3.37
C LEU A 36 2.88 5.02 3.41
N PHE A 37 3.87 4.49 4.14
CA PHE A 37 4.11 3.05 4.19
C PHE A 37 3.01 2.31 4.95
N TYR A 38 2.46 2.95 5.98
CA TYR A 38 1.39 2.39 6.79
C TYR A 38 0.08 2.34 6.01
N THR A 39 -0.30 3.44 5.35
CA THR A 39 -1.54 3.54 4.58
C THR A 39 -1.52 2.62 3.38
N GLU A 40 -0.38 2.48 2.70
CA GLU A 40 -0.20 1.55 1.59
C GLU A 40 -0.41 0.08 2.03
N ARG A 41 0.20 -0.31 3.17
CA ARG A 41 -0.01 -1.65 3.73
C ARG A 41 -1.48 -1.89 4.12
N ALA A 42 -2.14 -0.89 4.68
CA ALA A 42 -3.57 -0.98 5.00
C ALA A 42 -4.43 -1.09 3.73
N HIS A 43 -4.06 -0.37 2.66
CA HIS A 43 -4.72 -0.46 1.36
C HIS A 43 -4.57 -1.85 0.75
N LEU A 44 -3.35 -2.40 0.71
CA LEU A 44 -3.10 -3.76 0.24
C LEU A 44 -3.87 -4.81 1.06
N HIS A 45 -3.97 -4.63 2.37
CA HIS A 45 -4.80 -5.51 3.21
C HIS A 45 -6.27 -5.47 2.78
N MET A 46 -6.82 -4.30 2.50
CA MET A 46 -8.19 -4.14 2.03
C MET A 46 -8.41 -4.81 0.66
N LEU A 47 -7.47 -4.65 -0.28
CA LEU A 47 -7.54 -5.33 -1.58
C LEU A 47 -7.51 -6.87 -1.43
N ARG A 48 -6.66 -7.39 -0.54
CA ARG A 48 -6.63 -8.84 -0.24
C ARG A 48 -7.92 -9.34 0.41
N VAL A 49 -8.57 -8.52 1.23
CA VAL A 49 -9.92 -8.85 1.76
C VAL A 49 -10.92 -8.94 0.60
N LEU A 50 -10.89 -7.97 -0.33
CA LEU A 50 -11.76 -7.99 -1.50
C LEU A 50 -11.59 -9.29 -2.32
N ASP A 51 -10.35 -9.70 -2.55
CA ASP A 51 -10.04 -10.93 -3.27
C ASP A 51 -10.43 -12.20 -2.48
N CYS A 52 -9.85 -12.39 -1.29
CA CYS A 52 -9.99 -13.65 -0.54
C CYS A 52 -11.40 -13.88 0.03
N VAL A 53 -12.06 -12.82 0.49
CA VAL A 53 -13.38 -12.93 1.16
C VAL A 53 -14.52 -12.87 0.16
N PHE A 54 -14.37 -12.13 -0.95
CA PHE A 54 -15.42 -11.95 -1.95
C PHE A 54 -15.11 -12.67 -3.25
N CYS A 55 -14.12 -12.24 -4.03
CA CYS A 55 -13.85 -12.78 -5.38
C CYS A 55 -13.66 -14.31 -5.37
N GLN A 56 -12.68 -14.80 -4.60
CA GLN A 56 -12.38 -16.23 -4.52
C GLN A 56 -13.54 -17.02 -3.92
N ARG A 57 -14.28 -16.44 -2.98
CA ARG A 57 -15.39 -17.12 -2.31
C ARG A 57 -16.60 -17.26 -3.22
N LEU A 58 -16.96 -16.20 -3.95
CA LEU A 58 -18.01 -16.23 -4.96
C LEU A 58 -17.72 -17.26 -6.04
N ASN A 59 -16.45 -17.35 -6.46
CA ASN A 59 -16.02 -18.30 -7.47
C ASN A 59 -16.05 -19.75 -6.95
N ARG A 60 -15.43 -20.02 -5.79
CA ARG A 60 -15.35 -21.36 -5.20
C ARG A 60 -16.73 -21.91 -4.83
N ASP A 61 -17.59 -21.08 -4.25
CA ASP A 61 -18.91 -21.50 -3.78
C ASP A 61 -19.96 -21.47 -4.92
N GLY A 62 -19.55 -21.07 -6.14
CA GLY A 62 -20.39 -21.09 -7.34
C GLY A 62 -21.60 -20.15 -7.26
N ILE A 63 -21.47 -19.03 -6.54
CA ILE A 63 -22.58 -18.13 -6.24
C ILE A 63 -23.02 -17.35 -7.47
N LEU A 64 -22.07 -16.99 -8.33
CA LEU A 64 -22.29 -16.26 -9.58
C LEU A 64 -21.58 -16.95 -10.74
N PRO A 65 -22.08 -16.77 -11.98
CA PRO A 65 -21.33 -17.15 -13.18
C PRO A 65 -19.92 -16.55 -13.17
N PRO A 66 -18.88 -17.28 -13.63
CA PRO A 66 -17.51 -16.76 -13.67
C PRO A 66 -17.36 -15.44 -14.45
N GLU A 67 -18.16 -15.24 -15.48
CA GLU A 67 -18.15 -13.99 -16.28
C GLU A 67 -18.65 -12.80 -15.46
N ASP A 68 -19.71 -12.97 -14.66
CA ASP A 68 -20.23 -11.91 -13.80
C ASP A 68 -19.21 -11.55 -12.71
N ILE A 69 -18.54 -12.55 -12.13
CA ILE A 69 -17.46 -12.34 -11.15
C ILE A 69 -16.32 -11.54 -11.81
N LYS A 70 -15.93 -11.92 -13.03
CA LYS A 70 -14.90 -11.21 -13.79
C LYS A 70 -15.32 -9.77 -14.09
N GLN A 71 -16.59 -9.52 -14.40
CA GLN A 71 -17.12 -8.17 -14.62
C GLN A 71 -17.15 -7.32 -13.35
N ILE A 72 -17.35 -7.93 -12.17
CA ILE A 72 -17.35 -7.20 -10.89
C ILE A 72 -15.92 -6.83 -10.48
N PHE A 73 -14.96 -7.77 -10.55
CA PHE A 73 -13.61 -7.58 -10.00
C PHE A 73 -12.54 -7.18 -11.04
N ILE A 74 -12.81 -7.33 -12.34
CA ILE A 74 -11.96 -6.95 -13.48
C ILE A 74 -10.50 -7.39 -13.28
N ASN A 75 -9.58 -6.46 -13.07
CA ASN A 75 -8.13 -6.64 -12.97
C ASN A 75 -7.66 -6.52 -11.50
N LEU A 76 -8.47 -6.97 -10.55
CA LEU A 76 -8.14 -6.93 -9.12
C LEU A 76 -6.81 -7.63 -8.80
N GLU A 77 -6.49 -8.72 -9.49
CA GLU A 77 -5.23 -9.43 -9.29
C GLU A 77 -4.03 -8.55 -9.67
N GLU A 78 -4.09 -7.88 -10.83
CA GLU A 78 -3.05 -6.96 -11.30
C GLU A 78 -2.88 -5.77 -10.33
N ILE A 79 -3.98 -5.21 -9.82
CA ILE A 79 -3.97 -4.16 -8.80
C ILE A 79 -3.28 -4.66 -7.52
N ILE A 80 -3.62 -5.85 -7.04
CA ILE A 80 -2.99 -6.43 -5.86
C ILE A 80 -1.48 -6.60 -6.09
N GLN A 81 -1.06 -7.15 -7.23
CA GLN A 81 0.36 -7.37 -7.52
C GLN A 81 1.14 -6.05 -7.60
N LEU A 82 0.53 -5.01 -8.16
CA LEU A 82 1.11 -3.68 -8.20
C LEU A 82 1.38 -3.14 -6.79
N HIS A 83 0.37 -3.17 -5.92
CA HIS A 83 0.50 -2.71 -4.53
C HIS A 83 1.41 -3.62 -3.67
N VAL A 84 1.50 -4.92 -3.98
CA VAL A 84 2.49 -5.82 -3.38
C VAL A 84 3.90 -5.36 -3.71
N SER A 85 4.20 -5.10 -4.99
CA SER A 85 5.52 -4.63 -5.42
C SER A 85 5.93 -3.33 -4.71
N ILE A 86 5.03 -2.35 -4.64
CA ILE A 86 5.28 -1.08 -3.95
C ILE A 86 5.57 -1.32 -2.45
N THR A 87 4.75 -2.15 -1.79
CA THR A 87 4.92 -2.48 -0.36
C THR A 87 6.23 -3.22 -0.08
N GLU A 88 6.65 -4.12 -0.97
CA GLU A 88 7.93 -4.83 -0.86
C GLU A 88 9.11 -3.88 -0.96
N GLN A 89 9.05 -2.92 -1.90
CA GLN A 89 10.07 -1.88 -2.03
C GLN A 89 10.11 -1.00 -0.77
N MET A 90 8.97 -0.52 -0.25
CA MET A 90 8.90 0.20 1.03
C MET A 90 9.50 -0.61 2.20
N THR A 91 9.32 -1.94 2.20
CA THR A 91 9.91 -2.83 3.20
C THR A 91 11.43 -2.91 3.04
N ALA A 92 11.96 -2.96 1.82
CA ALA A 92 13.39 -2.91 1.54
C ALA A 92 14.00 -1.57 1.99
N ILE A 93 13.28 -0.46 1.79
CA ILE A 93 13.66 0.87 2.31
C ILE A 93 13.80 0.86 3.82
N ARG A 94 12.86 0.27 4.56
CA ARG A 94 12.99 0.18 6.03
C ARG A 94 14.18 -0.66 6.45
N LYS A 95 14.45 -1.77 5.75
CA LYS A 95 15.55 -2.69 6.06
C LYS A 95 16.94 -2.08 5.83
N ARG A 96 17.07 -1.11 4.91
CA ARG A 96 18.35 -0.42 4.68
C ARG A 96 18.71 0.59 5.78
N SER A 97 17.75 0.94 6.64
CA SER A 97 17.93 1.90 7.73
C SER A 97 18.18 1.19 9.06
N GLU A 98 19.39 1.33 9.62
CA GLU A 98 19.76 0.72 10.92
C GLU A 98 18.99 1.30 12.12
N THR A 99 18.59 2.58 12.05
CA THR A 99 18.00 3.34 13.17
C THR A 99 16.49 3.59 13.02
N SER A 100 15.82 2.93 12.07
CA SER A 100 14.44 3.23 11.64
C SER A 100 14.21 4.66 11.10
N VAL A 101 15.28 5.46 10.98
CA VAL A 101 15.27 6.76 10.31
C VAL A 101 15.54 6.52 8.83
N ILE A 102 14.56 6.83 7.98
CA ILE A 102 14.68 6.67 6.53
C ILE A 102 15.58 7.77 5.98
N GLY A 103 16.57 7.43 5.17
CA GLY A 103 17.43 8.41 4.49
C GLY A 103 16.73 9.12 3.33
N GLN A 104 17.47 9.33 2.23
CA GLN A 104 16.88 9.78 0.97
C GLN A 104 15.93 8.71 0.43
N ILE A 105 14.80 9.16 -0.14
CA ILE A 105 13.75 8.31 -0.72
C ILE A 105 13.26 8.82 -2.08
N GLY A 106 13.77 9.97 -2.55
CA GLY A 106 13.30 10.60 -3.79
C GLY A 106 13.46 9.69 -5.01
N ASP A 107 14.63 9.06 -5.15
CA ASP A 107 14.91 8.13 -6.25
C ASP A 107 14.01 6.89 -6.20
N ASP A 108 13.68 6.39 -5.00
CA ASP A 108 12.75 5.27 -4.87
C ASP A 108 11.34 5.68 -5.30
N LEU A 109 10.87 6.86 -4.90
CA LEU A 109 9.56 7.39 -5.31
C LEU A 109 9.49 7.59 -6.83
N LEU A 110 10.57 8.08 -7.45
CA LEU A 110 10.65 8.20 -8.90
C LEU A 110 10.63 6.81 -9.55
N ALA A 111 11.32 5.82 -9.01
CA ALA A 111 11.29 4.47 -9.54
C ALA A 111 9.89 3.84 -9.52
N TRP A 112 9.03 4.24 -8.56
CA TRP A 112 7.65 3.73 -8.47
C TRP A 112 6.66 4.51 -9.33
N PHE A 113 6.85 5.82 -9.47
CA PHE A 113 5.83 6.73 -10.01
C PHE A 113 6.34 7.58 -11.18
N SER A 114 7.35 7.12 -11.91
CA SER A 114 7.79 7.78 -13.16
C SER A 114 8.09 6.77 -14.26
N GLY A 115 8.05 7.25 -15.50
CA GLY A 115 8.42 6.44 -16.68
C GLY A 115 7.44 5.31 -16.92
N GLU A 116 7.95 4.09 -17.10
CA GLU A 116 7.13 2.92 -17.42
C GLU A 116 6.21 2.50 -16.26
N GLU A 117 6.69 2.59 -15.01
CA GLU A 117 5.88 2.22 -13.84
C GLU A 117 4.73 3.21 -13.63
N GLU A 118 4.91 4.50 -13.93
CA GLU A 118 3.83 5.49 -13.89
C GLU A 118 2.70 5.13 -14.86
N GLU A 119 3.04 4.83 -16.11
CA GLU A 119 2.04 4.49 -17.13
C GLU A 119 1.33 3.18 -16.78
N LYS A 120 2.06 2.19 -16.26
CA LYS A 120 1.48 0.94 -15.75
C LYS A 120 0.48 1.20 -14.62
N ILE A 121 0.84 2.00 -13.62
CA ILE A 121 -0.06 2.36 -12.50
C ILE A 121 -1.31 3.04 -13.03
N LYS A 122 -1.16 4.03 -13.91
CA LYS A 122 -2.30 4.75 -14.49
C LYS A 122 -3.23 3.83 -15.27
N THR A 123 -2.67 2.93 -16.09
CA THR A 123 -3.46 1.98 -16.87
C THR A 123 -4.22 1.02 -15.96
N GLU A 124 -3.54 0.32 -15.06
CA GLU A 124 -4.17 -0.69 -14.21
C GLU A 124 -5.23 -0.07 -13.28
N VAL A 125 -4.87 1.01 -12.57
CA VAL A 125 -5.81 1.70 -11.67
C VAL A 125 -6.93 2.36 -12.46
N GLY A 126 -6.65 2.90 -13.64
CA GLY A 126 -7.66 3.45 -14.53
C GLY A 126 -8.69 2.41 -14.95
N THR A 127 -8.24 1.22 -15.34
CA THR A 127 -9.13 0.09 -15.67
C THR A 127 -9.99 -0.29 -14.48
N PHE A 128 -9.39 -0.49 -13.30
CA PHE A 128 -10.09 -0.90 -12.09
C PHE A 128 -11.15 0.13 -11.66
N CYS A 129 -10.77 1.40 -11.56
CA CYS A 129 -11.67 2.46 -11.11
C CYS A 129 -12.76 2.81 -12.12
N SER A 130 -12.49 2.67 -13.42
CA SER A 130 -13.50 2.97 -14.46
C SER A 130 -14.70 2.01 -14.41
N ASN A 131 -14.50 0.80 -13.89
CA ASN A 131 -15.55 -0.20 -13.75
C ASN A 131 -16.39 -0.06 -12.46
N GLN A 132 -15.97 0.80 -11.52
CA GLN A 132 -16.65 0.95 -10.23
C GLN A 132 -18.17 1.18 -10.35
N PRO A 133 -18.71 2.00 -11.28
CA PRO A 133 -20.15 2.19 -11.42
C PRO A 133 -20.91 0.98 -11.96
N SER A 134 -20.22 0.05 -12.62
CA SER A 134 -20.83 -1.18 -13.17
C SER A 134 -20.77 -2.34 -12.18
N ALA A 135 -19.82 -2.31 -11.24
CA ALA A 135 -19.65 -3.32 -10.21
C ALA A 135 -20.53 -3.08 -8.96
N LEU A 136 -21.06 -1.85 -8.77
CA LEU A 136 -21.89 -1.42 -7.62
C LEU A 136 -23.36 -1.27 -8.01
#